data_AF-A0A926BPS3-F1
#
_entry.id   AF-A0A926BPS3-F1
#
_cell.length_a   1.000
_cell.length_b   1.000
_cell.length_c   1.000
_cell.angle_alpha   90.00
_cell.angle_beta   90.00
_cell.angle_gamma   90.00
#
_symmetry.space_group_name_H-M   'P 1'
#
loop_
_entity.id
_entity.type
_entity.pdbx_description
1 polymer ?
#
loop_
_entity_poly.entity_id
_entity_poly.type
_entity_poly.pdbx_seq_one_letter_code
_entity_poly.pdbx_strand_id
1 'polypeptide(L)'
;MLIKSLLAATVSLLTLAAGVAFAQNTMPGMTMPAAPKQDGISGTKMTVAAPRNKPLAGRIDPATLPTLPANLPKWMSGRGNYEVFYKRGSYNFRVYDIPALAYDFNATGVGHSMAYEEMVRGNAGKLETETFGKIDRVLKNPPKLAPTEKSIAPTFSRRFGLLEQVFDWAHTLHFQTIDVLADPKMTEAQKDAEIARLYKNYRISVPFALSPLPMNMGYLYNQPYSKRMRDNYPKVNGLFWGYHWLQTSVYDTLYGKTPEEQKKAYDLMGARYRGTELYKTDRPFMPMTAETSPRFSKRFPELANVFDNLHMLHDMVNDILVSPDLTGDQKDVQVKTAIWMTMEAAHQNEKPGDFATGETTLHDHRFMDGMPGMGIMPGGTKELMYMPEADMGWMSMEQCHHCSMPLPEEALAWKMSTVTSQGVTMQARCALCARDYTLETEGSAIVQIPTENPARSVVLITDDKGEYWTRAENEKNVVFIEDEGSHAGCSEWSQAFSSRGAFDKWVAANPDYKGAKPYTLKEWWAKQGKKPDTYYKPKGPVENPYANEANRKPEGEKP
;
A
#
# COMPACT_ATOMS: atom_id res chain seq x y z
N MET A 1 -19.37 3.62 -65.26
CA MET A 1 -20.35 3.89 -64.20
C MET A 1 -19.98 2.99 -63.02
N LEU A 2 -19.50 3.41 -61.86
CA LEU A 2 -19.36 4.73 -61.25
C LEU A 2 -18.17 4.61 -60.27
N ILE A 3 -16.94 4.71 -60.80
CA ILE A 3 -15.70 5.01 -60.07
C ILE A 3 -15.01 6.03 -60.96
N LYS A 4 -15.06 7.30 -60.54
CA LYS A 4 -14.35 8.51 -61.07
C LYS A 4 -15.27 9.69 -60.83
N SER A 5 -14.95 10.52 -59.83
CA SER A 5 -15.21 11.98 -59.76
C SER A 5 -15.14 12.39 -58.29
N LEU A 6 -13.97 12.84 -57.82
CA LEU A 6 -13.79 13.96 -56.87
C LEU A 6 -12.30 14.05 -56.51
N LEU A 7 -11.55 14.53 -57.49
CA LEU A 7 -10.18 15.01 -57.36
C LEU A 7 -10.05 16.10 -58.43
N ALA A 8 -10.27 17.37 -58.06
CA ALA A 8 -9.73 18.58 -58.71
C ALA A 8 -10.43 19.85 -58.18
N ALA A 9 -9.74 20.56 -57.28
CA ALA A 9 -9.65 22.03 -57.22
C ALA A 9 -8.62 22.39 -56.10
N THR A 10 -7.31 22.17 -56.31
CA THR A 10 -6.28 23.20 -56.63
C THR A 10 -6.34 24.46 -55.77
N VAL A 11 -5.41 24.68 -54.82
CA VAL A 11 -4.01 25.20 -54.97
C VAL A 11 -3.94 26.73 -54.92
N SER A 12 -3.30 27.23 -53.85
CA SER A 12 -2.49 28.45 -53.69
C SER A 12 -2.13 28.53 -52.19
N LEU A 13 -0.90 28.73 -51.71
CA LEU A 13 0.28 29.38 -52.26
C LEU A 13 1.56 28.92 -51.52
N LEU A 14 2.68 29.10 -52.20
CA LEU A 14 4.09 28.82 -51.90
C LEU A 14 4.66 29.21 -50.51
N THR A 15 5.55 28.33 -50.04
CA THR A 15 6.96 28.54 -49.66
C THR A 15 7.43 29.95 -49.25
N LEU A 16 7.95 30.05 -48.02
CA LEU A 16 9.13 30.86 -47.71
C LEU A 16 9.93 30.24 -46.56
N ALA A 17 11.21 29.98 -46.86
CA ALA A 17 12.22 29.48 -45.95
C ALA A 17 12.93 30.63 -45.23
N ALA A 18 13.23 30.44 -43.95
CA ALA A 18 14.36 30.99 -43.19
C ALA A 18 14.21 30.45 -41.76
N GLY A 19 15.13 29.66 -41.19
CA GLY A 19 16.49 30.07 -40.91
C GLY A 19 16.53 30.70 -39.50
N VAL A 20 16.52 29.88 -38.44
CA VAL A 20 16.93 30.33 -37.10
C VAL A 20 17.76 29.24 -36.44
N ALA A 21 18.94 29.67 -35.99
CA ALA A 21 20.04 28.91 -35.46
C ALA A 21 19.71 28.13 -34.18
N PHE A 22 20.25 26.92 -34.08
CA PHE A 22 20.43 26.24 -32.79
C PHE A 22 21.54 26.98 -32.02
N ALA A 23 21.13 27.81 -31.06
CA ALA A 23 22.02 28.31 -30.03
C ALA A 23 22.29 27.17 -29.02
N GLN A 24 23.49 26.62 -29.07
CA GLN A 24 24.08 25.87 -27.97
C GLN A 24 24.32 26.85 -26.82
N ASN A 25 23.45 26.86 -25.81
CA ASN A 25 23.79 27.48 -24.53
C ASN A 25 24.70 26.53 -23.74
N THR A 26 26.00 26.68 -23.96
CA THR A 26 27.03 26.30 -22.99
C THR A 26 26.89 27.22 -21.78
N MET A 27 26.44 26.67 -20.64
CA MET A 27 26.60 27.35 -19.36
C MET A 27 28.06 27.21 -18.90
N PRO A 28 28.76 28.32 -18.61
CA PRO A 28 30.11 28.27 -18.09
C PRO A 28 30.12 27.96 -16.58
N GLY A 29 31.00 27.03 -16.22
CA GLY A 29 31.63 26.84 -14.92
C GLY A 29 30.89 27.31 -13.66
N MET A 30 30.11 26.42 -13.05
CA MET A 30 29.96 26.40 -11.59
C MET A 30 30.83 25.28 -11.03
N THR A 31 32.00 25.65 -10.55
CA THR A 31 32.77 24.83 -9.59
C THR A 31 31.94 24.69 -8.32
N MET A 32 31.48 23.47 -8.06
CA MET A 32 30.89 23.08 -6.77
C MET A 32 31.98 23.22 -5.68
N PRO A 33 31.75 23.95 -4.59
CA PRO A 33 32.69 23.94 -3.46
C PRO A 33 32.72 22.54 -2.84
N ALA A 34 33.93 22.11 -2.46
CA ALA A 34 34.15 20.85 -1.75
C ALA A 34 33.28 20.80 -0.47
N ALA A 35 32.67 19.64 -0.23
CA ALA A 35 31.93 19.37 1.00
C ALA A 35 32.85 19.62 2.21
N PRO A 36 32.38 20.33 3.26
CA PRO A 36 33.17 20.49 4.47
C PRO A 36 33.33 19.13 5.13
N LYS A 37 34.57 18.81 5.54
CA LYS A 37 34.87 17.67 6.40
C LYS A 37 34.02 17.79 7.67
N GLN A 38 33.21 16.77 7.95
CA GLN A 38 32.57 16.61 9.25
C GLN A 38 33.64 16.18 10.26
N ASP A 39 34.17 17.16 10.99
CA ASP A 39 34.94 16.89 12.19
C ASP A 39 34.02 16.34 13.29
N GLY A 40 34.52 15.35 14.02
CA GLY A 40 33.76 14.42 14.84
C GLY A 40 32.82 15.08 15.86
N ILE A 41 31.56 14.66 15.83
CA ILE A 41 30.62 14.85 16.93
C ILE A 41 30.80 13.66 17.86
N SER A 42 31.55 13.89 18.95
CA SER A 42 31.62 12.98 20.08
C SER A 42 30.23 12.82 20.70
N GLY A 43 29.87 11.57 21.00
CA GLY A 43 28.56 11.15 21.49
C GLY A 43 28.01 12.02 22.62
N THR A 44 27.00 12.81 22.28
CA THR A 44 26.07 13.39 23.25
C THR A 44 24.77 12.60 23.12
N LYS A 45 24.38 11.89 24.19
CA LYS A 45 23.09 11.20 24.25
C LYS A 45 21.97 12.23 24.03
N MET A 46 21.41 12.29 22.82
CA MET A 46 20.19 13.05 22.57
C MET A 46 19.03 12.27 23.19
N THR A 47 18.69 12.60 24.43
CA THR A 47 17.35 12.33 24.97
C THR A 47 16.40 13.31 24.30
N VAL A 48 15.84 12.93 23.16
CA VAL A 48 14.68 13.62 22.57
C VAL A 48 13.49 13.26 23.44
N ALA A 49 13.08 14.19 24.30
CA ALA A 49 11.82 14.07 25.00
C ALA A 49 10.70 14.17 23.96
N ALA A 50 9.98 13.07 23.73
CA ALA A 50 8.79 13.07 22.88
C ALA A 50 7.83 14.18 23.36
N PRO A 51 7.28 15.00 22.46
CA PRO A 51 6.26 15.97 22.85
C PRO A 51 5.11 15.20 23.52
N ARG A 52 4.70 15.65 24.71
CA ARG A 52 3.54 15.09 25.42
C ARG A 52 2.30 15.39 24.58
N ASN A 53 1.89 14.43 23.74
CA ASN A 53 0.58 14.44 23.14
C ASN A 53 -0.46 14.46 24.27
N LYS A 54 -1.19 15.56 24.42
CA LYS A 54 -2.41 15.55 25.25
C LYS A 54 -3.32 14.46 24.69
N PRO A 55 -3.94 13.61 25.54
CA PRO A 55 -4.88 12.61 25.07
C PRO A 55 -6.00 13.30 24.27
N LEU A 56 -6.30 12.73 23.11
CA LEU A 56 -7.19 13.25 22.07
C LEU A 56 -8.53 13.71 22.69
N ALA A 57 -8.73 15.02 22.79
CA ALA A 57 -9.99 15.62 23.17
C ALA A 57 -10.97 15.48 21.99
N GLY A 58 -11.80 14.46 22.05
CA GLY A 58 -12.78 14.12 21.01
C GLY A 58 -13.10 12.63 21.02
N ARG A 59 -13.44 12.07 22.19
CA ARG A 59 -14.11 10.77 22.22
C ARG A 59 -15.49 11.00 21.62
N ILE A 60 -15.79 10.38 20.48
CA ILE A 60 -17.18 10.12 20.10
C ILE A 60 -17.80 9.44 21.31
N ASP A 61 -18.92 9.97 21.80
CA ASP A 61 -19.70 9.25 22.80
C ASP A 61 -20.12 7.92 22.16
N PRO A 62 -19.61 6.76 22.63
CA PRO A 62 -19.92 5.47 22.03
C PRO A 62 -21.43 5.16 22.08
N ALA A 63 -22.23 5.92 22.83
CA ALA A 63 -23.68 5.81 22.85
C ALA A 63 -24.41 6.62 21.75
N THR A 64 -23.75 7.55 21.06
CA THR A 64 -24.40 8.48 20.13
C THR A 64 -24.00 8.21 18.68
N LEU A 65 -25.00 7.86 17.84
CA LEU A 65 -24.78 7.65 16.40
C LEU A 65 -24.45 8.96 15.68
N PRO A 66 -23.45 8.96 14.78
CA PRO A 66 -23.17 10.10 13.91
C PRO A 66 -24.39 10.48 13.07
N THR A 67 -24.71 11.78 13.01
CA THR A 67 -25.82 12.30 12.20
C THR A 67 -25.35 12.63 10.80
N LEU A 68 -26.14 12.27 9.79
CA LEU A 68 -25.88 12.62 8.40
C LEU A 68 -26.00 14.16 8.19
N PRO A 69 -25.07 14.82 7.48
CA PRO A 69 -25.15 16.25 7.25
C PRO A 69 -26.38 16.66 6.45
N ALA A 70 -26.87 17.88 6.68
CA ALA A 70 -27.97 18.44 5.92
C ALA A 70 -27.58 18.84 4.49
N ASN A 71 -26.29 19.13 4.24
CA ASN A 71 -25.75 19.65 2.99
C ASN A 71 -25.11 18.58 2.11
N LEU A 72 -25.71 17.39 2.02
CA LEU A 72 -25.20 16.36 1.12
C LEU A 72 -25.26 16.79 -0.35
N PRO A 73 -24.27 16.38 -1.17
CA PRO A 73 -24.36 16.53 -2.61
C PRO A 73 -25.61 15.84 -3.17
N LYS A 74 -26.27 16.51 -4.14
CA LYS A 74 -27.52 16.02 -4.74
C LYS A 74 -27.42 14.58 -5.26
N TRP A 75 -26.26 14.20 -5.81
CA TRP A 75 -26.05 12.88 -6.38
C TRP A 75 -26.13 11.75 -5.33
N MET A 76 -25.84 12.00 -4.03
CA MET A 76 -25.99 11.01 -2.95
C MET A 76 -27.45 10.70 -2.61
N SER A 77 -28.36 11.61 -2.94
CA SER A 77 -29.80 11.38 -2.82
C SER A 77 -30.42 10.73 -4.06
N GLY A 78 -29.66 10.68 -5.16
CA GLY A 78 -30.10 10.14 -6.43
C GLY A 78 -30.12 8.61 -6.44
N ARG A 79 -31.07 8.04 -7.20
CA ARG A 79 -31.07 6.62 -7.57
C ARG A 79 -30.45 6.37 -8.96
N GLY A 80 -29.60 7.30 -9.41
CA GLY A 80 -28.90 7.17 -10.68
C GLY A 80 -27.98 5.96 -10.65
N ASN A 81 -27.91 5.23 -11.76
CA ASN A 81 -26.93 4.19 -12.00
C ASN A 81 -25.80 4.79 -12.85
N TYR A 82 -24.71 5.20 -12.20
CA TYR A 82 -23.49 5.68 -12.85
C TYR A 82 -22.62 4.47 -13.21
N GLU A 83 -22.92 3.82 -14.32
CA GLU A 83 -22.04 2.75 -14.83
C GLU A 83 -20.81 3.38 -15.48
N VAL A 84 -19.71 3.41 -14.72
CA VAL A 84 -18.41 3.85 -15.22
C VAL A 84 -17.58 2.62 -15.52
N PHE A 85 -17.20 2.45 -16.78
CA PHE A 85 -16.30 1.39 -17.18
C PHE A 85 -14.84 1.84 -17.08
N TYR A 86 -13.93 0.87 -17.12
CA TYR A 86 -12.49 1.06 -17.11
C TYR A 86 -12.07 2.19 -18.05
N LYS A 87 -11.15 3.04 -17.61
CA LYS A 87 -10.46 3.95 -18.54
C LYS A 87 -9.84 3.11 -19.65
N ARG A 88 -10.07 3.48 -20.92
CA ARG A 88 -9.51 2.72 -22.04
C ARG A 88 -7.97 2.76 -21.99
N GLY A 89 -7.34 1.59 -22.02
CA GLY A 89 -5.89 1.39 -22.05
C GLY A 89 -5.51 0.05 -22.66
N SER A 90 -4.31 -0.04 -23.23
CA SER A 90 -3.76 -1.32 -23.77
C SER A 90 -3.38 -2.32 -22.68
N TYR A 91 -3.34 -1.84 -21.43
CA TYR A 91 -3.05 -2.59 -20.23
C TYR A 91 -4.30 -3.22 -19.60
N ASN A 92 -5.51 -2.84 -20.01
CA ASN A 92 -6.73 -3.37 -19.39
C ASN A 92 -6.73 -4.91 -19.44
N PHE A 93 -6.98 -5.52 -18.28
CA PHE A 93 -7.00 -6.96 -18.03
C PHE A 93 -5.63 -7.65 -18.12
N ARG A 94 -4.52 -6.92 -18.04
CA ARG A 94 -3.15 -7.49 -17.98
C ARG A 94 -2.92 -8.35 -16.74
N VAL A 95 -3.69 -8.17 -15.66
CA VAL A 95 -3.61 -9.08 -14.50
C VAL A 95 -3.82 -10.54 -14.89
N TYR A 96 -4.56 -10.83 -15.98
CA TYR A 96 -4.75 -12.20 -16.50
C TYR A 96 -3.49 -12.80 -17.13
N ASP A 97 -2.46 -12.00 -17.41
CA ASP A 97 -1.13 -12.53 -17.74
C ASP A 97 -0.49 -13.21 -16.51
N ILE A 98 -1.04 -13.02 -15.30
CA ILE A 98 -0.74 -13.73 -14.04
C ILE A 98 -2.02 -14.45 -13.55
N PRO A 99 -2.41 -15.59 -14.15
CA PRO A 99 -3.75 -16.17 -13.97
C PRO A 99 -4.13 -16.44 -12.50
N ALA A 100 -3.19 -16.95 -11.69
CA ALA A 100 -3.46 -17.25 -10.29
C ALA A 100 -3.87 -15.98 -9.50
N LEU A 101 -3.24 -14.83 -9.79
CA LEU A 101 -3.58 -13.55 -9.17
C LEU A 101 -4.95 -13.07 -9.61
N ALA A 102 -5.22 -13.10 -10.92
CA ALA A 102 -6.51 -12.70 -11.45
C ALA A 102 -7.66 -13.55 -10.87
N TYR A 103 -7.44 -14.85 -10.71
CA TYR A 103 -8.45 -15.78 -10.17
C TYR A 103 -8.71 -15.52 -8.69
N ASP A 104 -7.66 -15.34 -7.88
CA ASP A 104 -7.82 -15.00 -6.47
C ASP A 104 -8.60 -13.67 -6.32
N PHE A 105 -8.29 -12.64 -7.13
CA PHE A 105 -9.09 -11.41 -7.15
C PHE A 105 -10.54 -11.59 -7.58
N ASN A 106 -10.80 -12.44 -8.57
CA ASN A 106 -12.18 -12.72 -8.94
C ASN A 106 -12.93 -13.36 -7.77
N ALA A 107 -12.30 -14.29 -7.04
CA ALA A 107 -12.91 -14.95 -5.90
C ALA A 107 -13.11 -14.02 -4.70
N THR A 108 -12.20 -13.07 -4.44
CA THR A 108 -12.41 -12.07 -3.36
C THR A 108 -13.66 -11.23 -3.62
N GLY A 109 -13.86 -10.76 -4.86
CA GLY A 109 -15.06 -10.03 -5.26
C GLY A 109 -16.34 -10.85 -5.07
N VAL A 110 -16.33 -12.13 -5.45
CA VAL A 110 -17.47 -13.04 -5.21
C VAL A 110 -17.71 -13.25 -3.72
N GLY A 111 -16.66 -13.46 -2.94
CA GLY A 111 -16.74 -13.67 -1.49
C GLY A 111 -17.34 -12.48 -0.76
N HIS A 112 -16.88 -11.26 -1.07
CA HIS A 112 -17.47 -10.02 -0.55
C HIS A 112 -18.95 -9.92 -0.89
N SER A 113 -19.30 -10.10 -2.16
CA SER A 113 -20.68 -10.03 -2.65
C SER A 113 -21.61 -11.00 -1.91
N MET A 114 -21.17 -12.26 -1.72
CA MET A 114 -21.95 -13.28 -1.00
C MET A 114 -22.19 -12.88 0.46
N ALA A 115 -21.19 -12.36 1.15
CA ALA A 115 -21.33 -11.92 2.53
C ALA A 115 -22.25 -10.70 2.65
N TYR A 116 -22.11 -9.70 1.78
CA TYR A 116 -22.99 -8.53 1.74
C TYR A 116 -24.46 -8.91 1.50
N GLU A 117 -24.72 -9.83 0.58
CA GLU A 117 -26.08 -10.28 0.31
C GLU A 117 -26.72 -10.92 1.54
N GLU A 118 -25.98 -11.77 2.28
CA GLU A 118 -26.51 -12.40 3.49
C GLU A 118 -26.70 -11.39 4.63
N MET A 119 -25.78 -10.43 4.80
CA MET A 119 -25.93 -9.36 5.79
C MET A 119 -27.19 -8.53 5.54
N VAL A 120 -27.43 -8.10 4.29
CA VAL A 120 -28.60 -7.28 3.94
C VAL A 120 -29.92 -8.04 4.01
N ARG A 121 -29.90 -9.36 3.77
CA ARG A 121 -31.08 -10.23 3.94
C ARG A 121 -31.41 -10.54 5.40
N GLY A 122 -30.61 -10.07 6.35
CA GLY A 122 -30.79 -10.37 7.78
C GLY A 122 -30.28 -11.76 8.19
N ASN A 123 -29.45 -12.39 7.36
CA ASN A 123 -28.90 -13.72 7.58
C ASN A 123 -27.47 -13.68 8.14
N ALA A 124 -27.08 -12.61 8.85
CA ALA A 124 -25.73 -12.47 9.40
C ALA A 124 -25.32 -13.67 10.27
N GLY A 125 -26.25 -14.31 10.98
CA GLY A 125 -25.98 -15.54 11.75
C GLY A 125 -25.45 -16.73 10.93
N LYS A 126 -25.55 -16.70 9.60
CA LYS A 126 -24.98 -17.71 8.69
C LYS A 126 -23.53 -17.44 8.28
N LEU A 127 -23.01 -16.24 8.55
CA LEU A 127 -21.68 -15.81 8.13
C LEU A 127 -20.61 -16.81 8.57
N GLU A 128 -20.62 -17.25 9.81
CA GLU A 128 -19.60 -18.15 10.39
C GLU A 128 -19.74 -19.64 10.04
N THR A 129 -20.80 -20.00 9.31
CA THR A 129 -21.18 -21.40 9.03
C THR A 129 -21.45 -21.62 7.54
N GLU A 130 -22.71 -21.59 7.12
CA GLU A 130 -23.14 -21.91 5.76
C GLU A 130 -22.52 -20.94 4.74
N THR A 131 -22.51 -19.65 5.05
CA THR A 131 -21.99 -18.62 4.15
C THR A 131 -20.47 -18.69 4.06
N PHE A 132 -19.75 -18.82 5.18
CA PHE A 132 -18.31 -19.09 5.16
C PHE A 132 -17.98 -20.31 4.30
N GLY A 133 -18.70 -21.43 4.48
CA GLY A 133 -18.47 -22.64 3.69
C GLY A 133 -18.75 -22.46 2.19
N LYS A 134 -19.69 -21.59 1.80
CA LYS A 134 -19.91 -21.23 0.39
C LYS A 134 -18.76 -20.39 -0.16
N ILE A 135 -18.35 -19.36 0.58
CA ILE A 135 -17.26 -18.47 0.19
C ILE A 135 -15.94 -19.25 0.08
N ASP A 136 -15.63 -20.08 1.08
CA ASP A 136 -14.44 -20.95 1.10
C ASP A 136 -14.36 -21.87 -0.13
N ARG A 137 -15.50 -22.43 -0.58
CA ARG A 137 -15.53 -23.23 -1.82
C ARG A 137 -15.19 -22.41 -3.06
N VAL A 138 -15.64 -21.16 -3.14
CA VAL A 138 -15.31 -20.24 -4.23
C VAL A 138 -13.83 -19.86 -4.18
N LEU A 139 -13.30 -19.54 -3.00
CA LEU A 139 -11.88 -19.20 -2.84
C LEU A 139 -10.96 -20.36 -3.22
N LYS A 140 -11.36 -21.61 -2.94
CA LYS A 140 -10.64 -22.81 -3.37
C LYS A 140 -10.80 -23.13 -4.86
N ASN A 141 -11.86 -22.62 -5.50
CA ASN A 141 -12.18 -22.86 -6.90
C ASN A 141 -12.58 -21.54 -7.57
N PRO A 142 -11.62 -20.60 -7.71
CA PRO A 142 -11.93 -19.24 -8.12
C PRO A 142 -12.50 -19.20 -9.55
N PRO A 143 -13.45 -18.30 -9.82
CA PRO A 143 -13.98 -18.14 -11.18
C PRO A 143 -12.90 -17.53 -12.09
N LYS A 144 -12.81 -18.06 -13.31
CA LYS A 144 -11.84 -17.60 -14.31
C LYS A 144 -12.14 -16.20 -14.87
N LEU A 145 -13.36 -15.72 -14.66
CA LEU A 145 -13.82 -14.38 -15.06
C LEU A 145 -14.52 -13.76 -13.87
N ALA A 146 -14.33 -12.46 -13.65
CA ALA A 146 -15.04 -11.71 -12.63
C ALA A 146 -16.54 -11.62 -12.99
N PRO A 147 -17.45 -12.21 -12.20
CA PRO A 147 -18.87 -11.89 -12.31
C PRO A 147 -19.13 -10.47 -11.78
N THR A 148 -20.21 -9.84 -12.22
CA THR A 148 -20.62 -8.55 -11.66
C THR A 148 -21.19 -8.73 -10.26
N GLU A 149 -20.90 -7.82 -9.32
CA GLU A 149 -21.42 -7.88 -7.94
C GLU A 149 -22.95 -7.96 -7.92
N LYS A 150 -23.64 -7.17 -8.76
CA LYS A 150 -25.10 -7.21 -8.95
C LYS A 150 -25.66 -8.60 -9.24
N SER A 151 -24.90 -9.47 -9.90
CA SER A 151 -25.34 -10.83 -10.23
C SER A 151 -25.31 -11.78 -9.02
N ILE A 152 -24.48 -11.47 -8.02
CA ILE A 152 -24.29 -12.28 -6.81
C ILE A 152 -25.06 -11.68 -5.62
N ALA A 153 -25.04 -10.35 -5.48
CA ALA A 153 -25.61 -9.60 -4.37
C ALA A 153 -26.76 -8.66 -4.79
N PRO A 154 -27.81 -9.17 -5.47
CA PRO A 154 -28.83 -8.32 -6.07
C PRO A 154 -29.67 -7.56 -5.04
N THR A 155 -29.80 -8.04 -3.80
CA THR A 155 -30.54 -7.33 -2.74
C THR A 155 -29.69 -6.22 -2.14
N PHE A 156 -28.41 -6.48 -1.92
CA PHE A 156 -27.43 -5.46 -1.53
C PHE A 156 -27.41 -4.32 -2.56
N SER A 157 -27.19 -4.62 -3.84
CA SER A 157 -27.13 -3.59 -4.90
C SER A 157 -28.42 -2.77 -5.00
N ARG A 158 -29.60 -3.39 -4.82
CA ARG A 158 -30.88 -2.65 -4.83
C ARG A 158 -31.03 -1.70 -3.65
N ARG A 159 -30.58 -2.09 -2.46
CA ARG A 159 -30.74 -1.29 -1.23
C ARG A 159 -29.63 -0.24 -1.09
N PHE A 160 -28.39 -0.62 -1.39
CA PHE A 160 -27.18 0.17 -1.19
C PHE A 160 -26.48 0.49 -2.52
N GLY A 161 -27.22 0.68 -3.61
CA GLY A 161 -26.64 0.94 -4.93
C GLY A 161 -25.74 2.18 -5.01
N LEU A 162 -25.87 3.14 -4.09
CA LEU A 162 -24.91 4.25 -3.96
C LEU A 162 -23.54 3.75 -3.47
N LEU A 163 -23.54 2.89 -2.44
CA LEU A 163 -22.33 2.31 -1.89
C LEU A 163 -21.64 1.42 -2.92
N GLU A 164 -22.41 0.60 -3.63
CA GLU A 164 -21.90 -0.23 -4.72
C GLU A 164 -21.14 0.61 -5.76
N GLN A 165 -21.68 1.77 -6.16
CA GLN A 165 -21.00 2.64 -7.12
C GLN A 165 -19.67 3.23 -6.60
N VAL A 166 -19.62 3.57 -5.30
CA VAL A 166 -18.39 4.01 -4.64
C VAL A 166 -17.35 2.87 -4.64
N PHE A 167 -17.77 1.67 -4.24
CA PHE A 167 -16.93 0.47 -4.22
C PHE A 167 -16.44 0.10 -5.62
N ASP A 168 -17.33 -0.04 -6.60
CA ASP A 168 -17.00 -0.41 -7.98
C ASP A 168 -15.96 0.54 -8.60
N TRP A 169 -16.06 1.84 -8.31
CA TRP A 169 -15.14 2.82 -8.87
C TRP A 169 -13.76 2.79 -8.24
N ALA A 170 -13.69 2.64 -6.91
CA ALA A 170 -12.43 2.49 -6.21
C ALA A 170 -11.77 1.12 -6.54
N HIS A 171 -12.56 0.05 -6.66
CA HIS A 171 -12.08 -1.26 -7.13
C HIS A 171 -11.58 -1.21 -8.57
N THR A 172 -12.27 -0.48 -9.47
CA THR A 172 -11.78 -0.26 -10.83
C THR A 172 -10.41 0.41 -10.81
N LEU A 173 -10.19 1.40 -9.95
CA LEU A 173 -8.87 2.02 -9.79
C LEU A 173 -7.81 1.00 -9.31
N HIS A 174 -8.11 0.19 -8.28
CA HIS A 174 -7.24 -0.89 -7.83
C HIS A 174 -6.82 -1.81 -9.00
N PHE A 175 -7.79 -2.33 -9.75
CA PHE A 175 -7.55 -3.27 -10.83
C PHE A 175 -6.79 -2.64 -11.99
N GLN A 176 -7.12 -1.41 -12.39
CA GLN A 176 -6.40 -0.71 -13.46
C GLN A 176 -4.96 -0.38 -13.08
N THR A 177 -4.68 -0.06 -11.81
CA THR A 177 -3.31 0.11 -11.33
C THR A 177 -2.52 -1.20 -11.42
N ILE A 178 -3.11 -2.32 -11.01
CA ILE A 178 -2.49 -3.66 -11.12
C ILE A 178 -2.23 -4.02 -12.59
N ASP A 179 -3.20 -3.78 -13.46
CA ASP A 179 -3.10 -3.98 -14.90
C ASP A 179 -1.94 -3.19 -15.51
N VAL A 180 -1.76 -1.92 -15.14
CA VAL A 180 -0.62 -1.11 -15.58
C VAL A 180 0.71 -1.72 -15.10
N LEU A 181 0.79 -2.14 -13.84
CA LEU A 181 2.00 -2.75 -13.29
C LEU A 181 2.35 -4.08 -13.97
N ALA A 182 1.32 -4.84 -14.35
CA ALA A 182 1.44 -6.12 -15.05
C ALA A 182 1.72 -5.97 -16.56
N ASP A 183 1.63 -4.78 -17.17
CA ASP A 183 1.86 -4.62 -18.61
C ASP A 183 3.36 -4.74 -18.96
N PRO A 184 3.79 -5.79 -19.71
CA PRO A 184 5.20 -5.96 -20.07
C PRO A 184 5.69 -4.98 -21.12
N LYS A 185 4.78 -4.26 -21.79
CA LYS A 185 5.12 -3.33 -22.89
C LYS A 185 5.43 -1.93 -22.38
N MET A 186 5.15 -1.66 -21.10
CA MET A 186 5.36 -0.35 -20.50
C MET A 186 6.67 -0.33 -19.72
N THR A 187 7.49 0.70 -19.93
CA THR A 187 8.61 1.00 -19.04
C THR A 187 8.08 1.48 -17.69
N GLU A 188 8.89 1.41 -16.64
CA GLU A 188 8.48 1.88 -15.31
C GLU A 188 8.04 3.36 -15.31
N ALA A 189 8.75 4.23 -16.04
CA ALA A 189 8.35 5.63 -16.20
C ALA A 189 6.99 5.79 -16.92
N GLN A 190 6.68 4.92 -17.88
CA GLN A 190 5.36 4.90 -18.52
C GLN A 190 4.27 4.39 -17.57
N LYS A 191 4.58 3.39 -16.75
CA LYS A 191 3.66 2.88 -15.71
C LYS A 191 3.33 3.98 -14.71
N ASP A 192 4.33 4.70 -14.22
CA ASP A 192 4.12 5.83 -13.29
C ASP A 192 3.22 6.91 -13.89
N ALA A 193 3.52 7.31 -15.13
CA ALA A 193 2.74 8.32 -15.83
C ALA A 193 1.30 7.86 -16.07
N GLU A 194 1.06 6.57 -16.34
CA GLU A 194 -0.29 6.04 -16.50
C GLU A 194 -1.03 5.92 -15.18
N ILE A 195 -0.37 5.50 -14.10
CA ILE A 195 -0.98 5.45 -12.75
C ILE A 195 -1.41 6.86 -12.32
N ALA A 196 -0.57 7.88 -12.55
CA ALA A 196 -0.94 9.27 -12.29
C ALA A 196 -2.15 9.73 -13.15
N ARG A 197 -2.23 9.28 -14.42
CA ARG A 197 -3.39 9.56 -15.29
C ARG A 197 -4.65 8.84 -14.83
N LEU A 198 -4.54 7.59 -14.35
CA LEU A 198 -5.65 6.82 -13.79
C LEU A 198 -6.20 7.50 -12.54
N TYR A 199 -5.33 7.92 -11.62
CA TYR A 199 -5.73 8.65 -10.42
C TYR A 199 -6.43 9.98 -10.76
N LYS A 200 -5.90 10.76 -11.71
CA LYS A 200 -6.58 11.97 -12.18
C LYS A 200 -7.96 11.65 -12.75
N ASN A 201 -8.08 10.60 -13.56
CA ASN A 201 -9.34 10.17 -14.14
C ASN A 201 -10.34 9.72 -13.06
N TYR A 202 -9.88 8.99 -12.06
CA TYR A 202 -10.65 8.55 -10.90
C TYR A 202 -11.36 9.71 -10.22
N ARG A 203 -10.62 10.80 -9.95
CA ARG A 203 -11.15 11.98 -9.25
C ARG A 203 -12.15 12.80 -10.04
N ILE A 204 -12.00 12.89 -11.36
CA ILE A 204 -12.77 13.85 -12.18
C ILE A 204 -13.92 13.22 -12.98
N SER A 205 -13.94 11.90 -13.16
CA SER A 205 -14.93 11.26 -14.03
C SER A 205 -16.32 11.22 -13.41
N VAL A 206 -16.38 11.04 -12.08
CA VAL A 206 -17.62 10.87 -11.31
C VAL A 206 -17.47 11.46 -9.92
N PRO A 207 -18.58 11.84 -9.26
CA PRO A 207 -18.50 12.62 -8.03
C PRO A 207 -18.26 11.81 -6.76
N PHE A 208 -18.07 10.49 -6.85
CA PHE A 208 -17.91 9.55 -5.73
C PHE A 208 -16.48 9.08 -5.49
N ALA A 209 -15.49 9.96 -5.74
CA ALA A 209 -14.12 9.70 -5.36
C ALA A 209 -13.96 9.69 -3.83
N LEU A 210 -13.24 8.70 -3.31
CA LEU A 210 -12.79 8.66 -1.92
C LEU A 210 -11.66 9.67 -1.71
N SER A 211 -11.53 10.12 -0.47
CA SER A 211 -10.52 11.13 -0.11
C SER A 211 -9.11 10.62 -0.38
N PRO A 212 -8.24 11.43 -0.99
CA PRO A 212 -6.81 11.12 -1.10
C PRO A 212 -6.03 11.52 0.15
N LEU A 213 -6.69 12.09 1.17
CA LEU A 213 -6.08 12.45 2.43
C LEU A 213 -5.93 11.20 3.32
N PRO A 214 -4.84 11.08 4.10
CA PRO A 214 -4.71 10.03 5.09
C PRO A 214 -5.70 10.30 6.22
N MET A 215 -6.77 9.51 6.35
CA MET A 215 -7.83 9.76 7.33
C MET A 215 -7.50 9.21 8.73
N ASN A 216 -8.18 9.71 9.77
CA ASN A 216 -7.95 9.26 11.15
C ASN A 216 -8.57 7.90 11.42
N MET A 217 -7.70 6.91 11.53
CA MET A 217 -8.12 5.54 11.80
C MET A 217 -8.57 5.34 13.22
N GLY A 218 -7.94 5.97 14.20
CA GLY A 218 -8.47 5.97 15.56
C GLY A 218 -9.90 6.52 15.65
N TYR A 219 -10.30 7.42 14.76
CA TYR A 219 -11.65 7.97 14.69
C TYR A 219 -12.61 7.07 13.91
N LEU A 220 -12.27 6.66 12.69
CA LEU A 220 -13.13 5.78 11.86
C LEU A 220 -13.33 4.41 12.51
N TYR A 221 -12.33 3.94 13.26
CA TYR A 221 -12.33 2.65 13.96
C TYR A 221 -12.95 2.70 15.37
N ASN A 222 -13.50 3.85 15.79
CA ASN A 222 -14.06 4.04 17.12
C ASN A 222 -15.49 4.63 17.08
N GLN A 223 -16.25 4.27 16.05
CA GLN A 223 -17.68 4.55 15.95
C GLN A 223 -18.48 3.63 16.91
N PRO A 224 -19.73 3.98 17.28
CA PRO A 224 -20.58 3.17 18.16
C PRO A 224 -20.78 1.70 17.72
N TYR A 225 -20.66 1.45 16.41
CA TYR A 225 -20.81 0.12 15.81
C TYR A 225 -19.47 -0.59 15.54
N SER A 226 -18.34 0.07 15.74
CA SER A 226 -17.03 -0.46 15.32
C SER A 226 -16.72 -1.82 15.94
N LYS A 227 -15.99 -2.67 15.18
CA LYS A 227 -15.48 -4.00 15.54
C LYS A 227 -16.51 -5.12 15.59
N ARG A 228 -17.80 -4.83 15.44
CA ARG A 228 -18.87 -5.83 15.57
C ARG A 228 -18.75 -6.97 14.56
N MET A 229 -18.27 -6.70 13.35
CA MET A 229 -18.01 -7.72 12.35
C MET A 229 -16.94 -8.68 12.85
N ARG A 230 -15.78 -8.16 13.24
CA ARG A 230 -14.69 -9.00 13.74
C ARG A 230 -15.06 -9.76 15.01
N ASP A 231 -15.69 -9.08 15.97
CA ASP A 231 -15.94 -9.65 17.29
C ASP A 231 -16.99 -10.77 17.23
N ASN A 232 -17.98 -10.67 16.34
CA ASN A 232 -19.07 -11.65 16.23
C ASN A 232 -18.91 -12.64 15.06
N TYR A 233 -18.17 -12.26 14.01
CA TYR A 233 -18.01 -13.03 12.78
C TYR A 233 -16.52 -13.12 12.37
N PRO A 234 -15.65 -13.69 13.23
CA PRO A 234 -14.21 -13.66 13.06
C PRO A 234 -13.70 -14.39 11.80
N LYS A 235 -14.37 -15.46 11.35
CA LYS A 235 -13.91 -16.18 10.14
C LYS A 235 -14.17 -15.36 8.89
N VAL A 236 -15.38 -14.81 8.72
CA VAL A 236 -15.67 -13.98 7.54
C VAL A 236 -14.88 -12.67 7.60
N ASN A 237 -14.70 -12.10 8.79
CA ASN A 237 -13.80 -10.97 8.96
C ASN A 237 -12.35 -11.30 8.56
N GLY A 238 -11.85 -12.48 8.91
CA GLY A 238 -10.54 -12.97 8.47
C GLY A 238 -10.43 -13.08 6.95
N LEU A 239 -11.49 -13.56 6.27
CA LEU A 239 -11.54 -13.57 4.81
C LEU A 239 -11.42 -12.15 4.23
N PHE A 240 -12.19 -11.18 4.76
CA PHE A 240 -12.11 -9.78 4.31
C PHE A 240 -10.73 -9.18 4.54
N TRP A 241 -10.12 -9.43 5.69
CA TRP A 241 -8.75 -9.02 5.96
C TRP A 241 -7.79 -9.59 4.91
N GLY A 242 -7.88 -10.89 4.62
CA GLY A 242 -7.07 -11.53 3.59
C GLY A 242 -7.29 -10.95 2.19
N TYR A 243 -8.53 -10.55 1.85
CA TYR A 243 -8.83 -9.90 0.57
C TYR A 243 -8.11 -8.56 0.43
N HIS A 244 -8.22 -7.71 1.44
CA HIS A 244 -7.56 -6.41 1.46
C HIS A 244 -6.04 -6.55 1.53
N TRP A 245 -5.53 -7.58 2.22
CA TRP A 245 -4.11 -7.90 2.23
C TRP A 245 -3.61 -8.22 0.82
N LEU A 246 -4.33 -9.06 0.07
CA LEU A 246 -3.99 -9.38 -1.31
C LEU A 246 -4.04 -8.13 -2.21
N GLN A 247 -5.09 -7.32 -2.09
CA GLN A 247 -5.27 -6.08 -2.87
C GLN A 247 -4.14 -5.08 -2.66
N THR A 248 -3.53 -5.04 -1.47
CA THR A 248 -2.47 -4.09 -1.13
C THR A 248 -1.07 -4.64 -1.27
N SER A 249 -0.84 -5.94 -1.05
CA SER A 249 0.50 -6.55 -1.09
C SER A 249 1.06 -6.75 -2.52
N VAL A 250 0.19 -6.69 -3.52
CA VAL A 250 0.56 -6.94 -4.91
C VAL A 250 1.38 -5.81 -5.52
N TYR A 251 1.28 -4.56 -5.04
CA TYR A 251 1.88 -3.43 -5.74
C TYR A 251 3.41 -3.48 -5.79
N ASP A 252 4.06 -3.59 -4.64
CA ASP A 252 5.51 -3.75 -4.57
C ASP A 252 5.94 -5.09 -5.18
N THR A 253 5.10 -6.12 -5.04
CA THR A 253 5.31 -7.44 -5.65
C THR A 253 5.35 -7.37 -7.16
N LEU A 254 4.57 -6.51 -7.83
CA LEU A 254 4.55 -6.41 -9.29
C LEU A 254 5.52 -5.37 -9.87
N TYR A 255 5.82 -4.32 -9.13
CA TYR A 255 6.63 -3.20 -9.61
C TYR A 255 8.09 -3.60 -9.94
N GLY A 256 8.62 -3.10 -11.05
CA GLY A 256 10.01 -3.31 -11.46
C GLY A 256 10.38 -4.75 -11.83
N LYS A 257 9.41 -5.61 -12.18
CA LYS A 257 9.62 -7.04 -12.47
C LYS A 257 9.17 -7.43 -13.87
N THR A 258 9.82 -8.44 -14.44
CA THR A 258 9.37 -9.08 -15.69
C THR A 258 8.12 -9.93 -15.45
N PRO A 259 7.34 -10.30 -16.48
CA PRO A 259 6.18 -11.18 -16.31
C PRO A 259 6.50 -12.51 -15.63
N GLU A 260 7.65 -13.12 -15.93
CA GLU A 260 8.09 -14.38 -15.31
C GLU A 260 8.44 -14.19 -13.83
N GLU A 261 9.05 -13.06 -13.47
CA GLU A 261 9.34 -12.69 -12.08
C GLU A 261 8.05 -12.41 -11.31
N GLN A 262 7.10 -11.67 -11.91
CA GLN A 262 5.79 -11.39 -11.33
C GLN A 262 5.01 -12.67 -11.02
N LYS A 263 4.98 -13.64 -11.95
CA LYS A 263 4.33 -14.94 -11.73
C LYS A 263 4.94 -15.69 -10.55
N LYS A 264 6.27 -15.78 -10.48
CA LYS A 264 6.96 -16.49 -9.38
C LYS A 264 6.78 -15.77 -8.03
N ALA A 265 6.88 -14.45 -8.03
CA ALA A 265 6.64 -13.64 -6.84
C ALA A 265 5.20 -13.86 -6.34
N TYR A 266 4.23 -13.92 -7.26
CA TYR A 266 2.86 -14.24 -6.93
C TYR A 266 2.67 -15.70 -6.48
N ASP A 267 3.38 -16.68 -7.03
CA ASP A 267 3.26 -18.06 -6.59
C ASP A 267 3.61 -18.19 -5.09
N LEU A 268 4.65 -17.49 -4.63
CA LEU A 268 5.01 -17.46 -3.21
C LEU A 268 3.98 -16.68 -2.38
N MET A 269 3.70 -15.43 -2.78
CA MET A 269 2.78 -14.56 -2.06
C MET A 269 1.37 -15.18 -2.00
N GLY A 270 0.92 -15.78 -3.08
CA GLY A 270 -0.35 -16.47 -3.24
C GLY A 270 -0.44 -17.77 -2.43
N ALA A 271 0.65 -18.51 -2.30
CA ALA A 271 0.70 -19.67 -1.39
C ALA A 271 0.48 -19.23 0.06
N ARG A 272 1.12 -18.13 0.48
CA ARG A 272 0.91 -17.54 1.80
C ARG A 272 -0.49 -16.96 1.97
N TYR A 273 -0.99 -16.25 0.97
CA TYR A 273 -2.36 -15.74 0.92
C TYR A 273 -3.34 -16.87 1.24
N ARG A 274 -3.31 -17.94 0.47
CA ARG A 274 -4.24 -19.07 0.61
C ARG A 274 -3.99 -19.92 1.86
N GLY A 275 -2.75 -20.03 2.31
CA GLY A 275 -2.37 -20.90 3.43
C GLY A 275 -2.52 -20.26 4.81
N THR A 276 -2.41 -18.92 4.91
CA THR A 276 -2.35 -18.22 6.19
C THR A 276 -3.23 -16.98 6.20
N GLU A 277 -2.95 -16.03 5.31
CA GLU A 277 -3.53 -14.68 5.42
C GLU A 277 -5.04 -14.66 5.22
N LEU A 278 -5.55 -15.54 4.35
CA LEU A 278 -6.97 -15.68 4.06
C LEU A 278 -7.79 -16.15 5.27
N TYR A 279 -7.22 -16.97 6.16
CA TYR A 279 -7.97 -17.63 7.24
C TYR A 279 -7.58 -17.13 8.64
N LYS A 280 -6.72 -16.11 8.72
CA LYS A 280 -6.27 -15.57 9.99
C LYS A 280 -7.32 -14.64 10.60
N THR A 281 -7.75 -14.94 11.83
CA THR A 281 -8.91 -14.28 12.46
C THR A 281 -8.56 -13.37 13.63
N ASP A 282 -7.30 -13.36 14.07
CA ASP A 282 -6.79 -12.62 15.23
C ASP A 282 -6.19 -11.25 14.84
N ARG A 283 -6.40 -10.80 13.61
CA ARG A 283 -5.89 -9.52 13.10
C ARG A 283 -6.59 -8.33 13.78
N PRO A 284 -5.84 -7.37 14.35
CA PRO A 284 -6.43 -6.29 15.13
C PRO A 284 -6.96 -5.11 14.31
N PHE A 285 -6.64 -5.00 13.02
CA PHE A 285 -7.20 -4.00 12.09
C PHE A 285 -6.92 -4.43 10.64
N MET A 286 -7.57 -3.78 9.66
CA MET A 286 -7.37 -4.03 8.23
C MET A 286 -5.92 -3.71 7.79
N PRO A 287 -5.34 -4.45 6.84
CA PRO A 287 -3.97 -4.20 6.40
C PRO A 287 -3.85 -2.87 5.66
N MET A 288 -2.76 -2.15 5.89
CA MET A 288 -2.55 -0.83 5.30
C MET A 288 -1.61 -0.90 4.10
N THR A 289 -1.86 -0.11 3.07
CA THR A 289 -1.05 -0.15 1.83
C THR A 289 0.41 0.23 2.11
N ALA A 290 0.69 1.08 3.10
CA ALA A 290 2.06 1.42 3.48
C ALA A 290 2.78 0.31 4.25
N GLU A 291 2.02 -0.58 4.92
CA GLU A 291 2.54 -1.75 5.62
C GLU A 291 2.88 -2.88 4.62
N THR A 292 2.02 -3.09 3.63
CA THR A 292 2.14 -4.22 2.71
C THR A 292 2.86 -3.86 1.40
N SER A 293 2.76 -2.61 0.94
CA SER A 293 3.46 -2.05 -0.23
C SER A 293 4.04 -0.65 0.04
N PRO A 294 5.04 -0.54 0.94
CA PRO A 294 5.65 0.73 1.32
C PRO A 294 6.24 1.54 0.15
N ARG A 295 6.83 0.89 -0.87
CA ARG A 295 7.44 1.63 -1.99
C ARG A 295 6.37 2.25 -2.87
N PHE A 296 5.31 1.50 -3.16
CA PHE A 296 4.13 2.00 -3.85
C PHE A 296 3.51 3.17 -3.10
N SER A 297 3.29 3.03 -1.80
CA SER A 297 2.70 4.08 -0.98
C SER A 297 3.56 5.34 -0.98
N LYS A 298 4.89 5.21 -0.86
CA LYS A 298 5.80 6.37 -0.94
C LYS A 298 5.83 7.02 -2.33
N ARG A 299 5.57 6.26 -3.39
CA ARG A 299 5.55 6.73 -4.78
C ARG A 299 4.22 7.34 -5.20
N PHE A 300 3.11 6.83 -4.69
CA PHE A 300 1.74 7.25 -5.00
C PHE A 300 0.93 7.42 -3.71
N PRO A 301 1.31 8.36 -2.81
CA PRO A 301 0.73 8.46 -1.48
C PRO A 301 -0.77 8.73 -1.49
N GLU A 302 -1.24 9.58 -2.40
CA GLU A 302 -2.67 9.86 -2.53
C GLU A 302 -3.47 8.63 -2.94
N LEU A 303 -2.88 7.78 -3.79
CA LEU A 303 -3.53 6.58 -4.28
C LEU A 303 -3.59 5.50 -3.20
N ALA A 304 -2.51 5.34 -2.43
CA ALA A 304 -2.49 4.48 -1.24
C ALA A 304 -3.54 4.93 -0.21
N ASN A 305 -3.70 6.23 0.01
CA ASN A 305 -4.73 6.75 0.92
C ASN A 305 -6.16 6.45 0.42
N VAL A 306 -6.41 6.60 -0.89
CA VAL A 306 -7.71 6.21 -1.48
C VAL A 306 -8.03 4.73 -1.20
N PHE A 307 -7.05 3.85 -1.39
CA PHE A 307 -7.21 2.41 -1.18
C PHE A 307 -7.44 2.06 0.28
N ASP A 308 -6.70 2.68 1.18
CA ASP A 308 -6.90 2.41 2.58
C ASP A 308 -8.25 2.98 3.08
N ASN A 309 -8.63 4.19 2.64
CA ASN A 309 -9.96 4.77 2.94
C ASN A 309 -11.10 3.89 2.41
N LEU A 310 -10.90 3.21 1.27
CA LEU A 310 -11.82 2.18 0.77
C LEU A 310 -11.94 0.99 1.73
N HIS A 311 -10.82 0.43 2.18
CA HIS A 311 -10.83 -0.70 3.11
C HIS A 311 -11.50 -0.35 4.44
N MET A 312 -11.34 0.88 4.92
CA MET A 312 -12.04 1.35 6.11
C MET A 312 -13.53 1.55 5.88
N LEU A 313 -13.93 2.05 4.71
CA LEU A 313 -15.34 2.10 4.35
C LEU A 313 -15.97 0.70 4.34
N HIS A 314 -15.27 -0.32 3.82
CA HIS A 314 -15.72 -1.72 3.93
C HIS A 314 -15.91 -2.14 5.39
N ASP A 315 -14.94 -1.89 6.26
CA ASP A 315 -14.98 -2.26 7.68
C ASP A 315 -16.17 -1.60 8.40
N MET A 316 -16.34 -0.28 8.24
CA MET A 316 -17.46 0.48 8.81
C MET A 316 -18.81 -0.06 8.33
N VAL A 317 -18.95 -0.33 7.02
CA VAL A 317 -20.21 -0.87 6.46
C VAL A 317 -20.49 -2.26 7.01
N ASN A 318 -19.49 -3.14 7.08
CA ASN A 318 -19.66 -4.48 7.63
C ASN A 318 -20.19 -4.41 9.07
N ASP A 319 -19.56 -3.58 9.90
CA ASP A 319 -19.96 -3.33 11.28
C ASP A 319 -21.40 -2.80 11.39
N ILE A 320 -21.78 -1.82 10.56
CA ILE A 320 -23.16 -1.30 10.51
C ILE A 320 -24.15 -2.39 10.14
N LEU A 321 -23.86 -3.20 9.11
CA LEU A 321 -24.80 -4.17 8.60
C LEU A 321 -25.04 -5.34 9.57
N VAL A 322 -24.00 -5.75 10.32
CA VAL A 322 -24.14 -6.82 11.32
C VAL A 322 -24.60 -6.36 12.70
N SER A 323 -24.71 -5.05 12.91
CA SER A 323 -25.18 -4.48 14.17
C SER A 323 -26.63 -4.87 14.49
N PRO A 324 -26.91 -5.58 15.61
CA PRO A 324 -28.26 -6.03 15.94
C PRO A 324 -29.13 -4.94 16.59
N ASP A 325 -28.53 -3.93 17.20
CA ASP A 325 -29.21 -2.80 17.85
C ASP A 325 -29.60 -1.67 16.88
N LEU A 326 -29.09 -1.68 15.65
CA LEU A 326 -29.46 -0.72 14.61
C LEU A 326 -30.69 -1.21 13.85
N THR A 327 -31.72 -0.37 13.80
CA THR A 327 -32.88 -0.58 12.92
C THR A 327 -32.48 -0.51 11.45
N GLY A 328 -33.37 -0.98 10.56
CA GLY A 328 -33.15 -0.89 9.11
C GLY A 328 -32.85 0.54 8.64
N ASP A 329 -33.63 1.51 9.10
CA ASP A 329 -33.47 2.92 8.75
C ASP A 329 -32.18 3.51 9.34
N GLN A 330 -31.81 3.12 10.56
CA GLN A 330 -30.53 3.54 11.15
C GLN A 330 -29.35 3.01 10.34
N LYS A 331 -29.39 1.75 9.88
CA LYS A 331 -28.35 1.20 9.00
C LYS A 331 -28.26 1.97 7.69
N ASP A 332 -29.40 2.30 7.08
CA ASP A 332 -29.44 3.07 5.83
C ASP A 332 -28.81 4.48 6.00
N VAL A 333 -29.09 5.14 7.12
CA VAL A 333 -28.47 6.43 7.46
C VAL A 333 -26.99 6.27 7.73
N GLN A 334 -26.57 5.31 8.57
CA GLN A 334 -25.17 5.14 8.95
C GLN A 334 -24.29 4.71 7.76
N VAL A 335 -24.79 3.88 6.83
CA VAL A 335 -24.04 3.56 5.60
C VAL A 335 -23.82 4.83 4.77
N LYS A 336 -24.84 5.68 4.61
CA LYS A 336 -24.67 6.97 3.92
C LYS A 336 -23.70 7.90 4.65
N THR A 337 -23.72 7.90 5.98
CA THR A 337 -22.78 8.67 6.79
C THR A 337 -21.36 8.16 6.59
N ALA A 338 -21.12 6.84 6.61
CA ALA A 338 -19.81 6.24 6.36
C ALA A 338 -19.26 6.58 4.96
N ILE A 339 -20.12 6.55 3.93
CA ILE A 339 -19.76 7.02 2.60
C ILE A 339 -19.32 8.48 2.69
N TRP A 340 -20.17 9.37 3.21
CA TRP A 340 -19.84 10.80 3.30
C TRP A 340 -18.53 11.05 4.06
N MET A 341 -18.31 10.34 5.17
CA MET A 341 -17.11 10.47 5.99
C MET A 341 -15.83 10.20 5.21
N THR A 342 -15.84 9.30 4.22
CA THR A 342 -14.63 8.87 3.49
C THR A 342 -14.43 9.54 2.14
N MET A 343 -15.34 10.43 1.76
CA MET A 343 -15.40 10.99 0.41
C MET A 343 -14.60 12.27 0.23
N GLU A 344 -13.93 12.42 -0.91
CA GLU A 344 -13.16 13.63 -1.23
C GLU A 344 -14.03 14.90 -1.16
N ALA A 345 -15.29 14.82 -1.58
CA ALA A 345 -16.24 15.93 -1.54
C ALA A 345 -16.50 16.46 -0.11
N ALA A 346 -16.39 15.60 0.89
CA ALA A 346 -16.56 15.98 2.29
C ALA A 346 -15.31 16.62 2.89
N HIS A 347 -14.18 16.46 2.20
CA HIS A 347 -12.85 16.89 2.61
C HIS A 347 -12.34 18.07 1.77
N GLN A 348 -13.25 18.80 1.13
CA GLN A 348 -12.87 19.88 0.23
C GLN A 348 -12.19 21.02 1.00
N ASN A 349 -11.06 21.48 0.47
CA ASN A 349 -10.22 22.56 1.02
C ASN A 349 -9.40 22.19 2.25
N GLU A 350 -9.42 20.93 2.67
CA GLU A 350 -8.56 20.44 3.73
C GLU A 350 -7.21 19.99 3.17
N LYS A 351 -6.23 19.98 4.07
CA LYS A 351 -4.87 19.53 3.82
C LYS A 351 -4.46 18.51 4.88
N PRO A 352 -3.45 17.67 4.58
CA PRO A 352 -2.81 16.87 5.61
C PRO A 352 -2.34 17.78 6.77
N GLY A 353 -3.00 17.65 7.91
CA GLY A 353 -2.67 18.39 9.13
C GLY A 353 -3.37 19.67 9.43
N ASP A 354 -4.52 19.89 8.82
CA ASP A 354 -5.45 20.88 9.33
C ASP A 354 -6.07 20.44 10.67
N PHE A 355 -5.81 21.22 11.73
CA PHE A 355 -6.31 21.00 13.10
C PHE A 355 -7.57 21.81 13.44
N ALA A 356 -8.34 22.27 12.45
CA ALA A 356 -9.43 23.22 12.70
C ALA A 356 -10.46 22.65 13.70
N THR A 357 -10.41 23.14 14.94
CA THR A 357 -11.37 22.86 16.00
C THR A 357 -12.57 23.78 15.78
N GLY A 358 -13.55 23.34 15.01
CA GLY A 358 -14.72 24.16 14.75
C GLY A 358 -15.74 23.48 13.85
N GLU A 359 -16.77 22.94 14.50
CA GLU A 359 -18.10 22.63 13.96
C GLU A 359 -18.21 21.47 12.94
N THR A 360 -18.94 20.43 13.40
CA THR A 360 -19.33 19.16 12.76
C THR A 360 -18.31 18.01 12.87
N THR A 361 -18.64 17.09 13.77
CA THR A 361 -17.83 15.98 14.27
C THR A 361 -17.80 14.76 13.33
N LEU A 362 -17.94 14.94 12.02
CA LEU A 362 -17.92 13.81 11.07
C LEU A 362 -16.57 13.54 10.45
N HIS A 363 -15.66 14.48 10.62
CA HIS A 363 -14.36 14.42 9.99
C HIS A 363 -13.26 14.68 11.00
N ASP A 364 -12.13 14.03 10.75
CA ASP A 364 -10.96 14.12 11.59
C ASP A 364 -9.74 14.15 10.67
N HIS A 365 -9.26 15.37 10.43
CA HIS A 365 -8.14 15.69 9.54
C HIS A 365 -6.85 15.95 10.31
N ARG A 366 -6.78 15.46 11.56
CA ARG A 366 -5.62 15.60 12.44
C ARG A 366 -4.42 14.80 11.90
N PHE A 367 -3.87 15.18 10.75
CA PHE A 367 -2.70 14.53 10.15
C PHE A 367 -1.53 15.46 9.94
N MET A 368 -0.49 15.02 9.25
CA MET A 368 0.74 15.78 9.07
C MET A 368 1.18 15.49 7.65
N ASP A 369 1.77 16.47 6.97
CA ASP A 369 2.27 16.32 5.60
C ASP A 369 3.19 15.09 5.45
N GLY A 370 2.98 14.34 4.35
CA GLY A 370 3.94 13.34 3.87
C GLY A 370 3.84 11.92 4.42
N MET A 371 2.76 11.51 5.09
CA MET A 371 2.54 10.08 5.40
C MET A 371 1.91 9.35 4.19
N PRO A 372 2.61 8.37 3.60
CA PRO A 372 2.02 7.49 2.61
C PRO A 372 1.20 6.39 3.31
N GLY A 373 -0.05 6.15 2.88
CA GLY A 373 -0.95 5.21 3.54
C GLY A 373 -1.42 5.72 4.92
N MET A 374 -2.47 5.09 5.45
CA MET A 374 -3.37 5.62 6.50
C MET A 374 -2.80 6.45 7.65
N GLY A 375 -3.68 7.34 8.13
CA GLY A 375 -3.50 8.15 9.31
C GLY A 375 -3.30 7.33 10.58
N ILE A 376 -2.62 7.98 11.51
CA ILE A 376 -2.19 7.50 12.82
C ILE A 376 -3.19 6.51 13.45
N MET A 377 -2.75 5.25 13.55
CA MET A 377 -3.40 4.24 14.37
C MET A 377 -3.52 4.72 15.83
N PRO A 378 -4.43 4.17 16.65
CA PRO A 378 -4.51 4.54 18.06
C PRO A 378 -3.14 4.54 18.75
N GLY A 379 -2.67 5.72 19.17
CA GLY A 379 -1.36 5.90 19.82
C GLY A 379 -0.13 5.95 18.91
N GLY A 380 -0.27 5.83 17.58
CA GLY A 380 0.84 6.02 16.63
C GLY A 380 1.27 7.48 16.48
N THR A 381 2.38 7.70 15.76
CA THR A 381 2.83 9.00 15.27
C THR A 381 3.31 8.89 13.82
N LYS A 382 3.80 9.98 13.23
CA LYS A 382 4.42 9.93 11.90
C LYS A 382 5.60 8.96 11.86
N GLU A 383 6.36 8.95 12.95
CA GLU A 383 7.61 8.24 13.09
C GLU A 383 7.43 6.84 13.67
N LEU A 384 6.22 6.49 14.16
CA LEU A 384 5.99 5.32 15.00
C LEU A 384 4.64 4.65 14.73
N MET A 385 4.68 3.37 14.34
CA MET A 385 3.50 2.55 14.10
C MET A 385 3.57 1.24 14.90
N TYR A 386 2.44 0.76 15.41
CA TYR A 386 2.37 -0.56 16.01
C TYR A 386 2.10 -1.60 14.93
N MET A 387 3.04 -2.52 14.75
CA MET A 387 2.96 -3.66 13.85
C MET A 387 2.67 -4.92 14.68
N PRO A 388 1.39 -5.32 14.81
CA PRO A 388 1.00 -6.51 15.58
C PRO A 388 1.56 -7.81 15.00
N GLU A 389 1.99 -7.78 13.75
CA GLU A 389 2.58 -8.88 13.01
C GLU A 389 3.94 -9.32 13.56
N ALA A 390 4.17 -10.63 13.59
CA ALA A 390 5.46 -11.24 13.92
C ALA A 390 6.11 -10.70 15.22
N ASP A 391 5.30 -10.29 16.20
CA ASP A 391 5.72 -9.68 17.47
C ASP A 391 6.64 -8.45 17.30
N MET A 392 6.53 -7.75 16.16
CA MET A 392 7.35 -6.59 15.86
C MET A 392 7.04 -5.43 16.81
N GLY A 393 5.77 -5.25 17.19
CA GLY A 393 5.35 -4.22 18.13
C GLY A 393 5.56 -2.83 17.54
N TRP A 394 6.01 -1.87 18.35
CA TRP A 394 6.24 -0.51 17.86
C TRP A 394 7.48 -0.44 16.97
N MET A 395 7.28 0.01 15.73
CA MET A 395 8.31 0.15 14.71
C MET A 395 8.36 1.58 14.21
N SER A 396 9.56 2.04 13.85
CA SER A 396 9.73 3.37 13.29
C SER A 396 9.58 3.33 11.77
N MET A 397 8.71 4.20 11.23
CA MET A 397 8.46 4.30 9.78
C MET A 397 9.52 5.12 9.04
N GLU A 398 10.40 5.80 9.77
CA GLU A 398 11.48 6.64 9.22
C GLU A 398 12.84 5.97 9.37
N GLN A 399 12.90 4.77 9.95
CA GLN A 399 14.14 4.07 10.25
C GLN A 399 14.13 2.62 9.74
N CYS A 400 15.31 2.12 9.43
CA CYS A 400 15.51 0.73 9.06
C CYS A 400 14.95 -0.19 10.13
N HIS A 401 14.07 -1.11 9.76
CA HIS A 401 13.48 -2.02 10.73
C HIS A 401 14.47 -3.05 11.30
N HIS A 402 15.64 -3.22 10.66
CA HIS A 402 16.69 -4.14 11.13
C HIS A 402 17.77 -3.46 11.97
N CYS A 403 18.18 -2.22 11.65
CA CYS A 403 19.29 -1.54 12.33
C CYS A 403 18.93 -0.17 12.94
N SER A 404 17.68 0.28 12.83
CA SER A 404 17.16 1.55 13.34
C SER A 404 17.86 2.82 12.83
N MET A 405 18.70 2.72 11.81
CA MET A 405 19.28 3.88 11.12
C MET A 405 18.22 4.57 10.25
N PRO A 406 18.20 5.91 10.14
CA PRO A 406 17.24 6.63 9.31
C PRO A 406 17.21 6.11 7.87
N LEU A 407 16.02 5.90 7.33
CA LEU A 407 15.82 5.46 5.96
C LEU A 407 16.17 6.60 4.98
N PRO A 408 16.56 6.29 3.74
CA PRO A 408 16.77 7.30 2.73
C PRO A 408 15.47 8.06 2.44
N GLU A 409 15.56 9.39 2.41
CA GLU A 409 14.45 10.28 2.08
C GLU A 409 14.51 10.76 0.61
N GLU A 410 13.41 11.36 0.17
CA GLU A 410 13.30 12.07 -1.12
C GLU A 410 13.87 11.30 -2.32
N ALA A 411 14.80 11.91 -3.07
CA ALA A 411 15.43 11.38 -4.26
C ALA A 411 16.25 10.11 -4.01
N LEU A 412 16.49 9.71 -2.77
CA LEU A 412 17.20 8.47 -2.41
C LEU A 412 16.28 7.39 -1.85
N ALA A 413 14.98 7.67 -1.63
CA ALA A 413 14.03 6.71 -1.08
C ALA A 413 13.97 5.38 -1.86
N TRP A 414 14.27 5.41 -3.16
CA TRP A 414 14.33 4.23 -4.02
C TRP A 414 15.48 3.28 -3.67
N LYS A 415 16.52 3.74 -2.93
CA LYS A 415 17.64 2.93 -2.43
C LYS A 415 17.28 2.06 -1.23
N MET A 416 16.04 2.15 -0.74
CA MET A 416 15.54 1.27 0.30
C MET A 416 15.26 -0.13 -0.24
N SER A 417 15.75 -1.13 0.48
CA SER A 417 15.40 -2.53 0.27
C SER A 417 14.12 -2.86 1.02
N THR A 418 13.37 -3.85 0.54
CA THR A 418 12.21 -4.37 1.25
C THR A 418 12.32 -5.88 1.45
N VAL A 419 11.79 -6.36 2.58
CA VAL A 419 11.66 -7.79 2.88
C VAL A 419 10.21 -8.07 3.21
N THR A 420 9.50 -8.76 2.32
CA THR A 420 8.14 -9.22 2.58
C THR A 420 8.19 -10.63 3.14
N SER A 421 7.79 -10.78 4.40
CA SER A 421 7.65 -12.07 5.06
C SER A 421 6.58 -11.97 6.15
N GLN A 422 6.00 -13.10 6.52
CA GLN A 422 5.01 -13.13 7.59
C GLN A 422 3.74 -12.26 7.36
N GLY A 423 3.45 -11.90 6.11
CA GLY A 423 2.33 -11.03 5.75
C GLY A 423 2.66 -9.54 5.86
N VAL A 424 3.92 -9.17 6.12
CA VAL A 424 4.37 -7.78 6.27
C VAL A 424 5.53 -7.47 5.36
N THR A 425 5.59 -6.23 4.88
CA THR A 425 6.75 -5.72 4.16
C THR A 425 7.60 -4.81 5.05
N MET A 426 8.80 -5.28 5.34
CA MET A 426 9.78 -4.59 6.17
C MET A 426 10.68 -3.71 5.33
N GLN A 427 11.05 -2.55 5.86
CA GLN A 427 11.94 -1.60 5.21
C GLN A 427 13.37 -1.76 5.75
N ALA A 428 14.31 -2.02 4.84
CA ALA A 428 15.72 -2.15 5.14
C ALA A 428 16.53 -1.07 4.42
N ARG A 429 17.42 -0.39 5.14
CA ARG A 429 18.22 0.71 4.59
C ARG A 429 19.28 0.25 3.57
N CYS A 430 19.81 -0.97 3.73
CA CYS A 430 20.87 -1.50 2.87
C CYS A 430 20.64 -2.97 2.54
N ALA A 431 21.42 -3.49 1.57
CA ALA A 431 21.31 -4.88 1.13
C ALA A 431 21.59 -5.86 2.27
N LEU A 432 22.62 -5.61 3.10
CA LEU A 432 22.97 -6.44 4.26
C LEU A 432 21.79 -6.55 5.24
N CYS A 433 21.17 -5.43 5.61
CA CYS A 433 20.01 -5.45 6.50
C CYS A 433 18.85 -6.27 5.91
N ALA A 434 18.62 -6.19 4.59
CA ALA A 434 17.59 -6.98 3.94
C ALA A 434 17.90 -8.49 3.98
N ARG A 435 19.15 -8.88 3.72
CA ARG A 435 19.61 -10.28 3.84
C ARG A 435 19.47 -10.79 5.26
N ASP A 436 20.05 -10.08 6.21
CA ASP A 436 20.14 -10.52 7.60
C ASP A 436 18.75 -10.62 8.22
N TYR A 437 17.88 -9.64 7.96
CA TYR A 437 16.48 -9.73 8.37
C TYR A 437 15.78 -10.95 7.76
N THR A 438 16.06 -11.28 6.50
CA THR A 438 15.50 -12.49 5.86
C THR A 438 15.97 -13.77 6.54
N LEU A 439 17.24 -13.84 6.92
CA LEU A 439 17.82 -14.99 7.64
C LEU A 439 17.29 -15.11 9.09
N GLU A 440 16.90 -13.99 9.70
CA GLU A 440 16.32 -13.92 11.04
C GLU A 440 14.81 -14.22 11.04
N THR A 441 14.15 -14.13 9.88
CA THR A 441 12.70 -14.33 9.77
C THR A 441 12.37 -15.79 9.47
N GLU A 442 11.41 -16.36 10.19
CA GLU A 442 10.92 -17.71 9.89
C GLU A 442 10.11 -17.74 8.59
N GLY A 443 10.43 -18.70 7.73
CA GLY A 443 9.68 -19.00 6.52
C GLY A 443 10.22 -18.32 5.25
N SER A 444 9.49 -18.51 4.16
CA SER A 444 9.78 -17.91 2.86
C SER A 444 9.62 -16.38 2.87
N ALA A 445 10.48 -15.67 2.13
CA ALA A 445 10.47 -14.21 2.01
C ALA A 445 10.68 -13.74 0.56
N ILE A 446 10.15 -12.56 0.24
CA ILE A 446 10.44 -11.82 -1.00
C ILE A 446 11.32 -10.63 -0.63
N VAL A 447 12.55 -10.61 -1.12
CA VAL A 447 13.52 -9.54 -0.86
C VAL A 447 13.71 -8.71 -2.11
N GLN A 448 13.45 -7.42 -2.04
CA GLN A 448 13.71 -6.49 -3.13
C GLN A 448 14.86 -5.56 -2.76
N ILE A 449 15.96 -5.63 -3.50
CA ILE A 449 17.17 -4.84 -3.25
C ILE A 449 17.38 -3.92 -4.47
N PRO A 450 17.34 -2.59 -4.31
CA PRO A 450 17.60 -1.68 -5.43
C PRO A 450 19.07 -1.76 -5.87
N THR A 451 19.32 -1.52 -7.15
CA THR A 451 20.70 -1.46 -7.67
C THR A 451 21.17 -0.01 -7.82
N GLU A 452 22.26 0.26 -8.53
CA GLU A 452 22.66 1.60 -8.96
C GLU A 452 21.66 2.27 -9.94
N ASN A 453 20.79 1.47 -10.56
CA ASN A 453 19.78 1.95 -11.49
C ASN A 453 18.42 1.97 -10.77
N PRO A 454 17.77 3.13 -10.59
CA PRO A 454 16.51 3.24 -9.86
C PRO A 454 15.35 2.49 -10.52
N ALA A 455 15.46 2.16 -11.81
CA ALA A 455 14.49 1.35 -12.54
C ALA A 455 14.76 -0.16 -12.43
N ARG A 456 15.80 -0.58 -11.71
CA ARG A 456 16.19 -1.99 -11.57
C ARG A 456 16.35 -2.36 -10.10
N SER A 457 15.82 -3.53 -9.74
CA SER A 457 16.02 -4.13 -8.43
C SER A 457 16.36 -5.60 -8.61
N VAL A 458 17.13 -6.15 -7.68
CA VAL A 458 17.30 -7.58 -7.50
C VAL A 458 16.10 -8.08 -6.71
N VAL A 459 15.53 -9.21 -7.10
CA VAL A 459 14.37 -9.80 -6.43
C VAL A 459 14.73 -11.21 -6.01
N LEU A 460 15.00 -11.39 -4.73
CA LEU A 460 15.32 -12.69 -4.16
C LEU A 460 14.06 -13.30 -3.56
N ILE A 461 13.89 -14.60 -3.75
CA ILE A 461 12.80 -15.38 -3.17
C ILE A 461 13.45 -16.50 -2.37
N THR A 462 13.09 -16.64 -1.10
CA THR A 462 13.57 -17.74 -0.24
C THR A 462 12.51 -18.82 -0.04
N ASP A 463 12.92 -20.04 0.30
CA ASP A 463 12.00 -21.03 0.89
C ASP A 463 11.79 -20.83 2.39
N ASP A 464 10.98 -21.73 2.92
CA ASP A 464 10.71 -21.95 4.32
C ASP A 464 11.95 -22.26 5.18
N LYS A 465 13.11 -22.55 4.57
CA LYS A 465 14.39 -22.70 5.27
C LYS A 465 15.25 -21.44 5.24
N GLY A 466 14.77 -20.37 4.60
CA GLY A 466 15.55 -19.16 4.36
C GLY A 466 16.65 -19.35 3.31
N GLU A 467 16.65 -20.47 2.57
CA GLU A 467 17.54 -20.65 1.43
C GLU A 467 16.99 -19.86 0.25
N TYR A 468 17.83 -19.03 -0.36
CA TYR A 468 17.43 -18.22 -1.50
C TYR A 468 17.55 -19.01 -2.81
N TRP A 469 16.70 -18.66 -3.77
CA TRP A 469 16.90 -19.02 -5.16
C TRP A 469 16.55 -17.87 -6.07
N THR A 470 17.51 -17.49 -6.89
CA THR A 470 17.29 -16.62 -8.03
C THR A 470 16.84 -17.44 -9.22
N ARG A 471 15.70 -17.06 -9.80
CA ARG A 471 15.18 -17.70 -11.01
C ARG A 471 15.04 -16.73 -12.17
N ALA A 472 15.54 -15.50 -12.05
CA ALA A 472 15.60 -14.57 -13.17
C ALA A 472 16.97 -14.68 -13.86
N GLU A 473 16.98 -14.94 -15.16
CA GLU A 473 18.21 -14.97 -15.97
C GLU A 473 18.96 -13.63 -15.94
N ASN A 474 18.24 -12.54 -15.63
CA ASN A 474 18.74 -11.18 -15.47
C ASN A 474 19.64 -10.99 -14.24
N GLU A 475 19.70 -11.95 -13.31
CA GLU A 475 20.44 -11.84 -12.05
C GLU A 475 21.83 -12.48 -12.10
N LYS A 476 22.18 -13.21 -13.17
CA LYS A 476 23.52 -13.84 -13.32
C LYS A 476 24.67 -12.84 -13.28
N ASN A 477 24.40 -11.58 -13.64
CA ASN A 477 25.39 -10.51 -13.70
C ASN A 477 25.38 -9.60 -12.47
N VAL A 478 24.38 -9.75 -11.58
CA VAL A 478 24.29 -8.93 -10.38
C VAL A 478 25.46 -9.23 -9.47
N VAL A 479 26.06 -8.18 -8.93
CA VAL A 479 27.13 -8.29 -7.93
C VAL A 479 26.79 -7.41 -6.74
N PHE A 480 27.31 -7.78 -5.57
CA PHE A 480 27.08 -7.08 -4.33
C PHE A 480 28.40 -6.52 -3.81
N ILE A 481 28.33 -5.37 -3.15
CA ILE A 481 29.42 -4.87 -2.31
C ILE A 481 29.04 -5.08 -0.85
N GLU A 482 30.03 -5.47 -0.06
CA GLU A 482 29.95 -5.46 1.40
C GLU A 482 31.37 -5.23 1.92
N ASP A 483 31.72 -3.96 2.04
CA ASP A 483 33.03 -3.47 2.49
C ASP A 483 32.85 -2.69 3.80
N GLU A 484 32.71 -3.43 4.91
CA GLU A 484 32.22 -2.93 6.19
C GLU A 484 32.80 -1.55 6.58
N GLY A 485 31.91 -0.57 6.73
CA GLY A 485 32.21 0.76 7.23
C GLY A 485 31.36 1.11 8.44
N SER A 486 31.28 2.41 8.77
CA SER A 486 30.36 2.89 9.82
C SER A 486 28.91 2.53 9.47
N HIS A 487 28.10 2.07 10.44
CA HIS A 487 26.67 1.83 10.23
C HIS A 487 25.92 3.07 9.74
N ALA A 488 26.41 4.28 10.05
CA ALA A 488 25.86 5.53 9.51
C ALA A 488 25.87 5.58 7.97
N GLY A 489 26.86 4.93 7.35
CA GLY A 489 27.01 4.79 5.91
C GLY A 489 26.62 3.41 5.38
N CYS A 490 25.78 2.62 6.07
CA CYS A 490 25.50 1.23 5.66
C CYS A 490 24.96 1.10 4.23
N SER A 491 24.20 2.09 3.76
CA SER A 491 23.70 2.18 2.39
C SER A 491 24.80 2.47 1.36
N GLU A 492 25.99 2.91 1.77
CA GLU A 492 27.13 3.20 0.90
C GLU A 492 28.00 1.96 0.68
N TRP A 493 28.30 1.23 1.76
CA TRP A 493 29.18 0.07 1.72
C TRP A 493 28.46 -1.28 1.57
N SER A 494 27.12 -1.31 1.62
CA SER A 494 26.31 -2.50 1.35
C SER A 494 25.23 -2.22 0.29
N GLN A 495 25.50 -2.63 -0.95
CA GLN A 495 24.65 -2.35 -2.12
C GLN A 495 24.65 -3.52 -3.10
N ALA A 496 23.61 -3.57 -3.95
CA ALA A 496 23.59 -4.40 -5.14
C ALA A 496 23.90 -3.57 -6.39
N PHE A 497 24.51 -4.20 -7.38
CA PHE A 497 24.78 -3.62 -8.69
C PHE A 497 24.21 -4.51 -9.78
N SER A 498 23.68 -3.87 -10.81
CA SER A 498 22.98 -4.55 -11.89
C SER A 498 23.89 -5.34 -12.82
N SER A 499 25.20 -5.08 -12.75
CA SER A 499 26.26 -5.79 -13.47
C SER A 499 27.63 -5.57 -12.81
N ARG A 500 28.60 -6.43 -13.14
CA ARG A 500 30.02 -6.19 -12.81
C ARG A 500 30.54 -4.85 -13.35
N GLY A 501 30.21 -4.49 -14.59
CA GLY A 501 30.64 -3.22 -15.18
C GLY A 501 30.05 -1.99 -14.45
N ALA A 502 28.82 -2.10 -13.93
CA ALA A 502 28.22 -1.06 -13.10
C ALA A 502 28.96 -0.90 -11.76
N PHE A 503 29.31 -2.02 -11.13
CA PHE A 503 30.16 -2.02 -9.93
C PHE A 503 31.52 -1.37 -10.20
N ASP A 504 32.23 -1.77 -11.27
CA ASP A 504 33.56 -1.24 -11.58
C ASP A 504 33.51 0.28 -11.85
N LYS A 505 32.47 0.75 -12.54
CA LYS A 505 32.22 2.19 -12.77
C LYS A 505 31.97 2.92 -11.45
N TRP A 506 31.19 2.33 -10.54
CA TRP A 506 30.93 2.91 -9.23
C TRP A 506 32.21 2.97 -8.38
N VAL A 507 33.02 1.90 -8.34
CA VAL A 507 34.30 1.89 -7.62
C VAL A 507 35.26 2.95 -8.18
N ALA A 508 35.32 3.12 -9.50
CA ALA A 508 36.14 4.17 -10.11
C ALA A 508 35.71 5.59 -9.69
N ALA A 509 34.42 5.80 -9.41
CA ALA A 509 33.87 7.06 -8.93
C ALA A 509 33.95 7.22 -7.39
N ASN A 510 34.22 6.15 -6.64
CA ASN A 510 34.29 6.15 -5.18
C ASN A 510 35.63 5.53 -4.73
N PRO A 511 36.74 6.31 -4.76
CA PRO A 511 38.11 5.79 -4.56
C PRO A 511 38.34 5.08 -3.22
N ASP A 512 37.54 5.39 -2.19
CA ASP A 512 37.60 4.74 -0.89
C ASP A 512 37.31 3.23 -0.97
N TYR A 513 36.60 2.80 -2.02
CA TYR A 513 36.24 1.40 -2.29
C TYR A 513 37.10 0.75 -3.37
N LYS A 514 38.28 1.30 -3.70
CA LYS A 514 39.17 0.77 -4.77
C LYS A 514 39.58 -0.69 -4.57
N GLY A 515 39.57 -1.19 -3.33
CA GLY A 515 39.86 -2.58 -2.98
C GLY A 515 38.63 -3.47 -2.80
N ALA A 516 37.42 -2.93 -2.94
CA ALA A 516 36.19 -3.65 -2.65
C ALA A 516 36.02 -4.87 -3.55
N LYS A 517 35.63 -6.00 -2.95
CA LYS A 517 35.32 -7.23 -3.68
C LYS A 517 33.88 -7.20 -4.21
N PRO A 518 33.64 -7.44 -5.51
CA PRO A 518 32.31 -7.69 -6.04
C PRO A 518 31.93 -9.14 -5.75
N TYR A 519 31.04 -9.33 -4.79
CA TYR A 519 30.52 -10.64 -4.42
C TYR A 519 29.47 -11.10 -5.42
N THR A 520 29.55 -12.36 -5.85
CA THR A 520 28.39 -13.03 -6.45
C THR A 520 27.28 -13.16 -5.42
N LEU A 521 26.04 -13.36 -5.86
CA LEU A 521 24.93 -13.59 -4.94
C LEU A 521 25.21 -14.74 -3.95
N LYS A 522 25.82 -15.84 -4.42
CA LYS A 522 26.15 -16.99 -3.58
C LYS A 522 27.18 -16.66 -2.52
N GLU A 523 28.23 -15.94 -2.89
CA GLU A 523 29.23 -15.51 -1.91
C GLU A 523 28.65 -14.51 -0.92
N TRP A 524 27.80 -13.59 -1.38
CA TRP A 524 27.19 -12.56 -0.55
C TRP A 524 26.15 -13.13 0.42
N TRP A 525 25.32 -14.09 -0.01
CA TRP A 525 24.33 -14.74 0.85
C TRP A 525 24.96 -15.64 1.91
N ALA A 526 26.09 -16.27 1.58
CA ALA A 526 26.81 -17.11 2.53
C ALA A 526 27.48 -16.32 3.67
N LYS A 527 27.54 -14.98 3.58
CA LYS A 527 28.07 -14.15 4.66
C LYS A 527 27.02 -14.06 5.77
N GLN A 528 27.48 -14.21 7.01
CA GLN A 528 26.64 -14.04 8.18
C GLN A 528 26.65 -12.58 8.61
N GLY A 529 25.46 -12.01 8.76
CA GLY A 529 25.26 -10.76 9.47
C GLY A 529 25.69 -10.84 10.92
N LYS A 530 26.12 -9.71 11.47
CA LYS A 530 26.15 -9.50 12.92
C LYS A 530 24.90 -8.74 13.30
N LYS A 531 24.38 -8.99 14.50
CA LYS A 531 23.32 -8.16 15.07
C LYS A 531 23.80 -6.69 15.05
N PRO A 532 23.04 -5.76 14.44
CA PRO A 532 23.46 -4.37 14.36
C PRO A 532 23.61 -3.79 15.78
N ASP A 533 24.70 -3.07 16.03
CA ASP A 533 24.94 -2.36 17.30
C ASP A 533 24.03 -1.13 17.47
N THR A 534 23.42 -0.65 16.37
CA THR A 534 22.49 0.49 16.34
C THR A 534 21.03 0.09 16.54
N TYR A 535 20.69 -1.20 16.53
CA TYR A 535 19.29 -1.62 16.65
C TYR A 535 18.72 -1.24 18.01
N TYR A 536 17.59 -0.53 17.97
CA TYR A 536 16.73 -0.32 19.12
C TYR A 536 15.29 -0.61 18.70
N LYS A 537 14.55 -1.31 19.56
CA LYS A 537 13.11 -1.49 19.43
C LYS A 537 12.41 -0.26 20.03
N PRO A 538 11.70 0.55 19.23
CA PRO A 538 10.95 1.68 19.75
C PRO A 538 9.96 1.27 20.85
N LYS A 539 9.67 2.18 21.77
CA LYS A 539 8.59 2.04 22.76
C LYS A 539 7.50 3.04 22.41
N GLY A 540 6.30 2.54 22.14
CA GLY A 540 5.14 3.42 21.99
C GLY A 540 4.46 3.74 23.33
N PRO A 541 3.38 4.54 23.29
CA PRO A 541 2.73 5.08 24.47
C PRO A 541 2.01 4.02 25.33
N VAL A 542 1.77 2.83 24.78
CA VAL A 542 1.19 1.66 25.46
C VAL A 542 1.81 0.40 24.87
N GLU A 543 1.81 -0.72 25.60
CA GLU A 543 2.41 -1.97 25.10
C GLU A 543 1.75 -2.47 23.81
N ASN A 544 0.42 -2.50 23.77
CA ASN A 544 -0.37 -2.83 22.59
C ASN A 544 -1.61 -1.92 22.56
N PRO A 545 -1.74 -1.00 21.57
CA PRO A 545 -2.87 -0.08 21.53
C PRO A 545 -4.20 -0.76 21.22
N TYR A 546 -4.17 -1.99 20.71
CA TYR A 546 -5.33 -2.81 20.35
C TYR A 546 -5.67 -3.88 21.38
N ALA A 547 -4.86 -4.03 22.45
CA ALA A 547 -5.27 -4.88 23.56
C ALA A 547 -6.62 -4.39 24.09
N ASN A 548 -7.56 -5.31 24.28
CA ASN A 548 -8.84 -5.05 24.94
C ASN A 548 -8.59 -4.22 26.21
N GLU A 549 -9.43 -3.23 26.51
CA GLU A 549 -9.22 -2.38 27.69
C GLU A 549 -9.15 -3.19 28.99
N ALA A 550 -9.81 -4.36 29.05
CA ALA A 550 -9.71 -5.32 30.15
C ALA A 550 -8.32 -6.00 30.31
N ASN A 551 -7.51 -6.00 29.24
CA ASN A 551 -6.16 -6.59 29.18
C ASN A 551 -5.05 -5.53 29.09
N ARG A 552 -5.38 -4.23 29.11
CA ARG A 552 -4.36 -3.18 29.18
C ARG A 552 -3.77 -3.17 30.58
N LYS A 553 -2.58 -3.79 30.75
CA LYS A 553 -1.79 -3.60 31.97
C LYS A 553 -1.42 -2.11 32.06
N PRO A 554 -1.76 -1.42 33.17
CA PRO A 554 -1.28 -0.05 33.36
C PRO A 554 0.25 -0.03 33.47
N GLU A 555 0.89 1.02 32.93
CA GLU A 555 2.33 1.21 33.03
C GLU A 555 2.79 1.13 34.50
N GLY A 556 3.67 0.18 34.81
CA GLY A 556 4.36 0.09 36.11
C GLY A 556 4.37 -1.29 36.77
N GLU A 557 3.53 -2.22 36.34
CA GLU A 557 3.59 -3.59 36.85
C GLU A 557 4.62 -4.41 36.05
N LYS A 558 5.80 -4.57 36.63
CA LYS A 558 6.75 -5.60 36.19
C LYS A 558 6.16 -7.00 36.42
N PRO A 559 6.55 -8.00 35.61
CA PRO A 559 5.96 -9.34 35.61
C PRO A 559 5.96 -10.02 36.97
#